data_AF-A0A9N9WBX6-F1
#
_entry.id   AF-A0A9N9WBX6-F1
#
_cell.length_a   1.000
_cell.length_b   1.000
_cell.length_c   1.000
_cell.angle_alpha   90.00
_cell.angle_beta   90.00
_cell.angle_gamma   90.00
#
_symmetry.space_group_name_H-M   'P 1'
#
loop_
_entity.id
_entity.type
_entity.pdbx_description
1 polymer ?
#
loop_
_entity_poly.entity_id
_entity_poly.type
_entity_poly.pdbx_seq_one_letter_code
_entity_poly.pdbx_strand_id
1 'polypeptide(L)'
;MELLTPNLFGRVIMTDRQRKTDNRVDPDNELAMKVSLSACVWTTFMDEGKHIYLNTLSVHYCNREVQVAVSGEDSEGYIRTPGYPNFYVGDVCRWRLRASPEQHIRVTLLDVSLRSVGPFEDSCVDYVSVQDSNGDSMLSSCEQVDLPLRLTAATNVVDVLVEAKSKGAYPKRGVLLHYKSIGCVTLPAPSNGYLVYRNEEVAHYMCNVNHVFIDTRQRARLLWCYDDNRWNDTVPFCIDDYSAFGLRCVRAIVPNSNVCHSRVRKTRVLK
;
A
#
# COMPACT_ATOMS: atom_id res chain seq x y z
N MET A 1 68.65 4.24 -45.39
CA MET A 1 69.16 3.95 -44.03
C MET A 1 67.95 3.61 -43.18
N GLU A 2 67.49 2.37 -43.28
CA GLU A 2 67.97 1.21 -42.47
C GLU A 2 67.39 1.31 -41.05
N LEU A 3 66.32 0.57 -40.73
CA LEU A 3 66.30 -0.85 -40.33
C LEU A 3 67.06 -1.10 -39.02
N LEU A 4 66.38 -1.55 -37.97
CA LEU A 4 66.38 -2.97 -37.54
C LEU A 4 65.59 -3.18 -36.23
N THR A 5 64.97 -4.36 -36.18
CA THR A 5 64.27 -5.06 -35.08
C THR A 5 65.26 -5.74 -34.12
N PRO A 6 64.82 -6.41 -33.02
CA PRO A 6 64.40 -7.84 -33.05
C PRO A 6 63.18 -8.14 -32.14
N ASN A 7 62.19 -8.98 -32.50
CA ASN A 7 62.09 -10.46 -32.56
C ASN A 7 62.28 -11.25 -31.24
N LEU A 8 61.25 -12.03 -30.86
CA LEU A 8 61.22 -13.44 -30.39
C LEU A 8 59.83 -13.74 -29.75
N PHE A 9 58.83 -14.30 -30.44
CA PHE A 9 58.54 -15.72 -30.77
C PHE A 9 58.66 -16.74 -29.62
N GLY A 10 57.52 -17.38 -29.32
CA GLY A 10 57.41 -18.61 -28.53
C GLY A 10 56.13 -19.36 -28.90
N ARG A 11 56.19 -20.15 -29.98
CA ARG A 11 55.18 -21.12 -30.42
C ARG A 11 55.70 -22.50 -30.02
N VAL A 12 54.91 -23.32 -29.34
CA VAL A 12 55.19 -24.75 -29.17
C VAL A 12 54.02 -25.55 -29.76
N ILE A 13 54.33 -26.32 -30.80
CA ILE A 13 53.53 -27.40 -31.37
C ILE A 13 54.33 -28.68 -31.15
N MET A 14 53.72 -29.73 -30.61
CA MET A 14 54.07 -31.16 -30.81
C MET A 14 52.77 -31.97 -30.58
N THR A 15 52.04 -32.35 -31.63
CA THR A 15 52.07 -33.63 -32.39
C THR A 15 51.58 -34.87 -31.63
N ASP A 16 50.32 -35.20 -31.91
CA ASP A 16 49.70 -36.48 -32.31
C ASP A 16 50.15 -37.82 -31.69
N ARG A 17 49.16 -38.53 -31.12
CA ARG A 17 49.11 -39.99 -31.13
C ARG A 17 47.65 -40.47 -31.18
N GLN A 18 47.21 -40.88 -32.37
CA GLN A 18 45.99 -41.64 -32.58
C GLN A 18 46.01 -43.02 -31.89
N ARG A 19 44.86 -43.43 -31.34
CA ARG A 19 44.29 -44.76 -31.62
C ARG A 19 42.76 -44.75 -31.52
N LYS A 20 42.16 -45.34 -32.54
CA LYS A 20 40.75 -45.43 -32.96
C LYS A 20 40.05 -46.66 -32.35
N THR A 21 38.73 -46.74 -32.57
CA THR A 21 37.76 -47.88 -32.46
C THR A 21 37.03 -47.98 -31.12
N ASP A 22 35.71 -48.17 -31.00
CA ASP A 22 34.65 -48.56 -31.95
C ASP A 22 33.25 -48.18 -31.40
N ASN A 23 32.27 -48.14 -32.31
CA ASN A 23 30.86 -47.82 -32.19
C ASN A 23 30.04 -48.72 -31.25
N ARG A 24 29.02 -48.13 -30.62
CA ARG A 24 27.63 -48.65 -30.66
C ARG A 24 26.63 -47.57 -30.19
N VAL A 25 25.76 -47.18 -31.12
CA VAL A 25 24.50 -46.48 -30.88
C VAL A 25 23.40 -47.51 -31.15
N ASP A 26 22.44 -47.65 -30.23
CA ASP A 26 21.02 -47.84 -30.55
C ASP A 26 20.16 -47.57 -29.30
N PRO A 27 18.85 -47.26 -29.45
CA PRO A 27 18.18 -46.16 -28.77
C PRO A 27 16.93 -46.66 -27.98
N ASP A 28 16.07 -45.72 -27.62
CA ASP A 28 14.67 -45.88 -27.20
C ASP A 28 14.35 -46.04 -25.69
N ASN A 29 14.15 -44.86 -25.09
CA ASN A 29 12.86 -44.35 -24.62
C ASN A 29 12.41 -44.57 -23.15
N GLU A 30 11.92 -43.43 -22.62
CA GLU A 30 10.90 -43.23 -21.58
C GLU A 30 11.18 -43.40 -20.07
N LEU A 31 11.12 -42.24 -19.40
CA LEU A 31 10.14 -41.87 -18.36
C LEU A 31 10.66 -41.50 -16.94
N ALA A 32 10.31 -40.25 -16.60
CA ALA A 32 9.84 -39.76 -15.29
C ALA A 32 10.86 -39.50 -14.16
N MET A 33 11.24 -38.22 -14.11
CA MET A 33 11.69 -37.48 -12.94
C MET A 33 10.60 -37.42 -11.85
N LYS A 34 10.89 -37.95 -10.66
CA LYS A 34 10.20 -37.61 -9.40
C LYS A 34 11.27 -37.25 -8.36
N VAL A 35 11.43 -35.96 -8.09
CA VAL A 35 12.24 -35.49 -6.95
C VAL A 35 11.26 -35.02 -5.86
N SER A 36 11.30 -35.72 -4.73
CA SER A 36 10.58 -35.39 -3.50
C SER A 36 11.42 -34.41 -2.68
N LEU A 37 10.80 -33.31 -2.25
CA LEU A 37 11.36 -32.27 -1.40
C LEU A 37 11.37 -32.71 0.07
N SER A 38 12.52 -32.79 0.72
CA SER A 38 12.65 -32.47 2.14
C SER A 38 14.12 -32.38 2.55
N ALA A 39 14.53 -31.20 3.01
CA ALA A 39 15.47 -30.92 4.10
C ALA A 39 16.32 -29.69 3.79
N CYS A 40 16.14 -28.63 4.57
CA CYS A 40 17.26 -27.79 5.02
C CYS A 40 16.88 -27.14 6.35
N VAL A 41 17.54 -27.61 7.40
CA VAL A 41 17.49 -27.14 8.78
C VAL A 41 18.60 -26.11 8.97
N TRP A 42 18.20 -24.91 9.41
CA TRP A 42 18.85 -23.98 10.34
C TRP A 42 20.38 -24.02 10.51
N THR A 43 21.05 -22.97 10.02
CA THR A 43 22.22 -22.38 10.68
C THR A 43 22.01 -20.88 10.84
N THR A 44 21.83 -20.47 12.10
CA THR A 44 21.86 -19.09 12.58
C THR A 44 23.25 -18.49 12.41
N PHE A 45 23.36 -17.40 11.66
CA PHE A 45 24.43 -16.42 11.78
C PHE A 45 23.79 -15.11 12.25
N MET A 46 24.18 -14.66 13.45
CA MET A 46 23.87 -13.33 13.96
C MET A 46 24.83 -12.36 13.28
N ASP A 47 24.29 -11.41 12.52
CA ASP A 47 24.97 -10.16 12.20
C ASP A 47 24.01 -9.02 12.53
N GLU A 48 24.52 -8.04 13.27
CA GLU A 48 23.81 -6.89 13.82
C GLU A 48 23.53 -5.86 12.72
N GLY A 49 22.77 -6.28 11.71
CA GLY A 49 22.22 -5.41 10.68
C GLY A 49 20.71 -5.40 10.83
N LYS A 50 20.16 -4.24 11.20
CA LYS A 50 18.71 -4.00 11.18
C LYS A 50 18.22 -4.11 9.73
N HIS A 51 17.99 -5.34 9.29
CA HIS A 51 17.29 -5.65 8.05
C HIS A 51 15.88 -5.09 8.20
N ILE A 52 15.67 -3.90 7.67
CA ILE A 52 14.34 -3.39 7.38
C ILE A 52 13.77 -4.40 6.39
N TYR A 53 12.95 -5.33 6.88
CA TYR A 53 12.29 -6.35 6.07
C TYR A 53 11.42 -5.63 5.04
N LEU A 54 11.94 -5.52 3.82
CA LEU A 54 11.28 -5.06 2.59
C LEU A 54 10.21 -6.06 2.09
N ASN A 55 9.52 -6.77 3.00
CA ASN A 55 8.53 -7.77 2.65
C ASN A 55 7.08 -7.29 2.80
N THR A 56 6.86 -6.03 3.18
CA THR A 56 5.51 -5.42 3.27
C THR A 56 5.37 -4.14 2.44
N LEU A 57 6.36 -3.79 1.63
CA LEU A 57 6.18 -2.74 0.63
C LEU A 57 5.49 -3.36 -0.58
N SER A 58 4.24 -2.96 -0.82
CA SER A 58 3.57 -3.13 -2.09
C SER A 58 4.42 -2.47 -3.19
N VAL A 59 5.31 -3.23 -3.82
CA VAL A 59 6.07 -2.76 -4.98
C VAL A 59 5.10 -2.66 -6.14
N HIS A 60 4.48 -1.49 -6.29
CA HIS A 60 3.60 -1.19 -7.40
C HIS A 60 4.43 -1.04 -8.66
N TYR A 61 4.61 -2.15 -9.38
CA TYR A 61 5.21 -2.14 -10.70
C TYR A 61 4.47 -1.17 -11.63
N CYS A 62 5.23 -0.59 -12.55
CA CYS A 62 4.82 0.34 -13.59
C CYS A 62 3.52 -0.09 -14.33
N ASN A 63 2.71 0.89 -14.75
CA ASN A 63 1.48 0.69 -15.53
C ASN A 63 0.37 -0.07 -14.80
N ARG A 64 0.07 0.36 -13.56
CA ARG A 64 -0.96 -0.24 -12.71
C ARG A 64 -1.94 0.76 -12.14
N GLU A 65 -3.14 0.26 -11.87
CA GLU A 65 -4.11 0.95 -11.02
C GLU A 65 -3.98 0.44 -9.59
N VAL A 66 -3.91 1.35 -8.63
CA VAL A 66 -3.78 1.06 -7.20
C VAL A 66 -5.07 1.48 -6.51
N GLN A 67 -5.77 0.51 -5.93
CA GLN A 67 -6.90 0.77 -5.04
C GLN A 67 -6.35 1.04 -3.64
N VAL A 68 -6.43 2.30 -3.22
CA VAL A 68 -5.97 2.76 -1.91
C VAL A 68 -7.05 2.45 -0.89
N ALA A 69 -6.69 1.77 0.21
CA ALA A 69 -7.66 1.42 1.22
C ALA A 69 -8.22 2.66 1.94
N VAL A 70 -9.41 2.50 2.51
CA VAL A 70 -10.10 3.57 3.26
C VAL A 70 -9.28 4.01 4.48
N SER A 71 -8.67 3.06 5.19
CA SER A 71 -7.85 3.31 6.37
C SER A 71 -6.93 2.11 6.64
N GLY A 72 -5.98 2.25 7.56
CA GLY A 72 -5.05 1.19 7.93
C GLY A 72 -3.76 1.19 7.10
N GLU A 73 -2.98 0.11 7.18
CA GLU A 73 -1.66 0.04 6.55
C GLU A 73 -1.71 0.15 5.02
N ASP A 74 -2.76 -0.40 4.39
CA ASP A 74 -2.95 -0.38 2.93
C ASP A 74 -3.54 0.96 2.41
N SER A 75 -3.78 1.92 3.29
CA SER A 75 -4.27 3.27 2.93
C SER A 75 -3.14 4.22 2.52
N GLU A 76 -1.90 3.77 2.66
CA GLU A 76 -0.71 4.46 2.21
C GLU A 76 0.29 3.48 1.61
N GLY A 77 1.33 4.01 0.95
CA GLY A 77 2.35 3.17 0.36
C GLY A 77 3.38 3.95 -0.43
N TYR A 78 4.34 3.23 -0.99
CA TYR A 78 5.42 3.84 -1.77
C TYR A 78 5.43 3.29 -3.19
N ILE A 79 5.70 4.17 -4.14
CA ILE A 79 5.83 3.83 -5.57
C ILE A 79 7.18 4.34 -6.03
N ARG A 80 7.85 3.53 -6.86
CA ARG A 80 9.16 3.87 -7.41
C ARG A 80 9.27 3.43 -8.86
N THR A 81 10.09 4.14 -9.63
CA THR A 81 10.43 3.71 -10.99
C THR A 81 11.22 2.39 -10.98
N PRO A 82 11.06 1.53 -12.01
CA PRO A 82 11.90 0.36 -12.16
C PRO A 82 13.39 0.72 -12.17
N GLY A 83 14.19 -0.01 -11.38
CA GLY A 83 15.64 0.23 -11.25
C GLY A 83 16.04 1.19 -10.12
N TYR A 84 15.09 1.90 -9.49
CA TYR A 84 15.38 2.79 -8.35
C TYR A 84 16.04 2.03 -7.19
N PRO A 85 17.11 2.55 -6.56
CA PRO A 85 17.73 3.87 -6.77
C PRO A 85 18.93 3.86 -7.73
N ASN A 86 19.20 2.78 -8.45
CA ASN A 86 20.45 2.62 -9.20
C ASN A 86 20.40 3.29 -10.58
N PHE A 87 19.27 3.14 -11.27
CA PHE A 87 19.01 3.69 -12.60
C PHE A 87 17.51 3.80 -12.83
N TYR A 88 17.10 4.52 -13.88
CA TYR A 88 15.77 4.37 -14.46
C TYR A 88 15.90 3.92 -15.92
N VAL A 89 14.87 3.24 -16.42
CA VAL A 89 14.82 2.77 -17.82
C VAL A 89 13.94 3.72 -18.63
N GLY A 90 14.35 3.99 -19.87
CA GLY A 90 13.55 4.69 -20.86
C GLY A 90 12.29 3.93 -21.23
N ASP A 91 11.17 4.28 -20.61
CA ASP A 91 9.82 3.82 -20.93
C ASP A 91 8.78 4.75 -20.28
N VAL A 92 7.50 4.49 -20.52
CA VAL A 92 6.38 5.18 -19.91
C VAL A 92 5.88 4.38 -18.71
N CYS A 93 5.90 5.00 -17.53
CA CYS A 93 5.32 4.46 -16.33
C CYS A 93 4.18 5.31 -15.80
N ARG A 94 2.97 4.72 -15.81
CA ARG A 94 1.76 5.33 -15.26
C ARG A 94 1.29 4.56 -14.04
N TRP A 95 0.94 5.29 -12.99
CA TRP A 95 0.20 4.76 -11.85
C TRP A 95 -1.08 5.56 -11.68
N ARG A 96 -2.21 4.86 -11.65
CA ARG A 96 -3.51 5.45 -11.36
C ARG A 96 -3.92 5.08 -9.95
N LEU A 97 -3.92 6.04 -9.05
CA LEU A 97 -4.31 5.80 -7.66
C LEU A 97 -5.79 6.15 -7.50
N ARG A 98 -6.57 5.26 -6.88
CA ARG A 98 -7.99 5.49 -6.59
C ARG A 98 -8.29 5.24 -5.12
N ALA A 99 -8.92 6.20 -4.48
CA ALA A 99 -9.42 6.11 -3.11
C ALA A 99 -10.95 6.08 -3.09
N SER A 100 -11.53 5.94 -1.91
CA SER A 100 -12.98 6.07 -1.72
C SER A 100 -13.48 7.44 -2.23
N PRO A 101 -14.70 7.54 -2.79
CA PRO A 101 -15.25 8.81 -3.28
C PRO A 101 -15.34 9.94 -2.23
N GLU A 102 -15.37 9.60 -0.94
CA GLU A 102 -15.36 10.58 0.16
C GLU A 102 -13.95 10.96 0.63
N GLN A 103 -12.91 10.54 -0.10
CA GLN A 103 -11.51 10.74 0.23
C GLN A 103 -10.76 11.42 -0.90
N HIS A 104 -9.64 12.02 -0.53
CA HIS A 104 -8.65 12.58 -1.43
C HIS A 104 -7.36 11.77 -1.37
N ILE A 105 -6.47 11.97 -2.34
CA ILE A 105 -5.16 11.32 -2.36
C ILE A 105 -4.08 12.38 -2.21
N ARG A 106 -3.23 12.21 -1.21
CA ARG A 106 -1.99 13.00 -1.08
C ARG A 106 -0.84 12.20 -1.67
N VAL A 107 -0.18 12.77 -2.67
CA VAL A 107 1.06 12.28 -3.26
C VAL A 107 2.21 13.12 -2.71
N THR A 108 3.19 12.46 -2.12
CA THR A 108 4.42 13.09 -1.61
C THR A 108 5.58 12.59 -2.44
N LEU A 109 6.17 13.45 -3.26
CA LEU A 109 7.41 13.12 -3.95
C LEU A 109 8.56 13.17 -2.94
N LEU A 110 9.32 12.08 -2.85
CA LEU A 110 10.41 11.91 -1.89
C LEU A 110 11.77 11.99 -2.58
N ASP A 111 11.85 11.54 -3.83
CA ASP A 111 13.05 11.62 -4.66
C ASP A 111 12.65 11.79 -6.12
N VAL A 112 13.22 12.77 -6.80
CA VAL A 112 13.07 12.97 -8.24
C VAL A 112 14.46 13.23 -8.80
N SER A 113 14.99 12.22 -9.48
CA SER A 113 16.30 12.25 -10.09
C SER A 113 16.20 11.69 -11.50
N LEU A 114 15.81 12.56 -12.43
CA LEU A 114 15.72 12.27 -13.86
C LEU A 114 16.84 13.01 -14.62
N ARG A 115 16.91 12.80 -15.93
CA ARG A 115 17.78 13.57 -16.81
C ARG A 115 17.33 15.03 -16.80
N SER A 116 18.23 15.92 -16.40
CA SER A 116 18.03 17.36 -16.48
C SER A 116 18.02 17.83 -17.93
N VAL A 117 17.51 19.04 -18.15
CA VAL A 117 17.54 19.70 -19.45
C VAL A 117 18.99 19.81 -19.93
N GLY A 118 19.28 19.30 -21.13
CA GLY A 118 20.60 19.39 -21.75
C GLY A 118 20.92 20.81 -22.24
N PRO A 119 22.19 21.09 -22.59
CA PRO A 119 22.62 22.43 -23.05
C PRO A 119 22.00 22.86 -24.39
N PHE A 120 21.38 21.93 -25.13
CA PHE A 120 20.72 22.17 -26.41
C PHE A 120 19.23 21.83 -26.36
N GLU A 121 18.65 21.76 -25.17
CA GLU A 121 17.24 21.45 -24.94
C GLU A 121 16.58 22.61 -24.22
N ASP A 122 15.35 22.92 -24.61
CA ASP A 122 14.54 23.99 -23.99
C ASP A 122 13.53 23.44 -22.97
N SER A 123 13.39 22.11 -22.86
CA SER A 123 12.43 21.47 -21.96
C SER A 123 12.89 20.09 -21.51
N CYS A 124 12.24 19.61 -20.45
CA CYS A 124 12.46 18.28 -19.90
C CYS A 124 12.09 17.19 -20.92
N VAL A 125 13.06 16.37 -21.31
CA VAL A 125 12.81 15.21 -22.18
C VAL A 125 12.27 14.01 -21.41
N ASP A 126 12.83 13.77 -20.22
CA ASP A 126 12.33 12.78 -19.27
C ASP A 126 11.72 13.54 -18.10
N TYR A 127 10.47 13.28 -17.74
CA TYR A 127 9.78 14.05 -16.72
C TYR A 127 8.83 13.20 -15.89
N VAL A 128 8.53 13.68 -14.69
CA VAL A 128 7.43 13.20 -13.85
C VAL A 128 6.31 14.23 -13.86
N SER A 129 5.08 13.77 -13.98
CA SER A 129 3.89 14.59 -13.80
C SER A 129 2.90 13.94 -12.85
N VAL A 130 2.16 14.80 -12.15
CA VAL A 130 1.07 14.43 -11.25
C VAL A 130 -0.16 15.21 -11.71
N GLN A 131 -1.20 14.47 -12.10
CA GLN A 131 -2.43 15.03 -12.64
C GLN A 131 -3.63 14.49 -11.85
N ASP A 132 -4.49 15.39 -11.43
CA ASP A 132 -5.78 15.06 -10.82
C ASP A 132 -6.79 14.66 -11.90
N SER A 133 -7.76 13.81 -11.57
CA SER A 133 -8.72 13.27 -12.54
C SER A 133 -9.68 14.32 -13.12
N ASN A 134 -9.78 15.49 -12.50
CA ASN A 134 -10.50 16.66 -13.04
C ASN A 134 -9.72 17.37 -14.17
N GLY A 135 -8.49 16.95 -14.47
CA GLY A 135 -7.61 17.51 -15.49
C GLY A 135 -6.55 18.48 -14.95
N ASP A 136 -6.57 18.82 -13.66
CA ASP A 136 -5.61 19.74 -13.05
C ASP A 136 -4.19 19.13 -13.03
N SER A 137 -3.23 19.88 -13.56
CA SER A 137 -1.83 19.46 -13.63
C SER A 137 -1.06 20.01 -12.43
N MET A 138 -1.03 19.23 -11.35
CA MET A 138 -0.44 19.62 -10.07
C MET A 138 1.08 19.76 -10.13
N LEU A 139 1.73 18.97 -10.98
CA LEU A 139 3.18 19.01 -11.21
C LEU A 139 3.55 18.48 -12.59
N SER A 140 4.56 19.10 -13.19
CA SER A 140 5.37 18.50 -14.25
C SER A 140 6.82 18.98 -14.09
N SER A 141 7.77 18.08 -13.89
CA SER A 141 9.19 18.44 -13.69
C SER A 141 10.14 17.28 -14.02
N CYS A 142 11.36 17.60 -14.41
CA CYS A 142 12.50 16.66 -14.49
C CYS A 142 13.59 16.94 -13.45
N GLU A 143 13.42 18.01 -12.69
CA GLU A 143 14.38 18.49 -11.71
C GLU A 143 13.96 18.13 -10.30
N GLN A 144 14.94 18.07 -9.42
CA GLN A 144 14.71 17.90 -8.00
C GLN A 144 14.17 19.23 -7.44
N VAL A 145 12.86 19.30 -7.25
CA VAL A 145 12.17 20.38 -6.52
C VAL A 145 12.59 20.32 -5.05
N ASP A 146 12.32 21.33 -4.21
CA ASP A 146 12.51 21.22 -2.76
C ASP A 146 11.66 20.07 -2.20
N LEU A 147 12.28 18.91 -1.94
CA LEU A 147 11.62 17.68 -1.49
C LEU A 147 11.65 17.59 0.06
N PRO A 148 10.61 17.01 0.69
CA PRO A 148 9.48 16.31 0.08
C PRO A 148 8.37 17.28 -0.40
N LEU A 149 7.99 17.17 -1.67
CA LEU A 149 6.90 17.96 -2.24
C LEU A 149 5.57 17.24 -2.01
N ARG A 150 4.64 17.88 -1.29
CA ARG A 150 3.32 17.34 -0.96
C ARG A 150 2.25 17.94 -1.87
N LEU A 151 1.54 17.07 -2.58
CA LEU A 151 0.49 17.41 -3.53
C LEU A 151 -0.79 16.69 -3.08
N THR A 152 -1.85 17.42 -2.77
CA THR A 152 -3.16 16.83 -2.39
C THR A 152 -4.16 17.04 -3.51
N ALA A 153 -4.64 15.96 -4.11
CA ALA A 153 -5.64 16.00 -5.17
C ALA A 153 -6.99 16.50 -4.62
N ALA A 154 -7.78 17.17 -5.46
CA ALA A 154 -9.14 17.58 -5.16
C ALA A 154 -10.17 16.46 -5.39
N THR A 155 -9.83 15.47 -6.22
CA THR A 155 -10.67 14.27 -6.42
C THR A 155 -10.13 13.05 -5.67
N ASN A 156 -10.86 11.94 -5.76
CA ASN A 156 -10.44 10.65 -5.20
C ASN A 156 -9.56 9.83 -6.15
N VAL A 157 -9.14 10.39 -7.29
CA VAL A 157 -8.35 9.71 -8.31
C VAL A 157 -7.21 10.61 -8.80
N VAL A 158 -5.97 10.12 -8.72
CA VAL A 158 -4.79 10.84 -9.20
C VAL A 158 -3.96 9.94 -10.10
N ASP A 159 -3.46 10.51 -11.20
CA ASP A 159 -2.57 9.86 -12.15
C ASP A 159 -1.15 10.41 -11.95
N VAL A 160 -0.22 9.50 -11.68
CA VAL A 160 1.22 9.81 -11.66
C VAL A 160 1.86 9.19 -12.89
N LEU A 161 2.53 10.02 -13.68
CA LEU A 161 3.19 9.61 -14.92
C LEU A 161 4.67 9.93 -14.83
N VAL A 162 5.51 8.96 -15.16
CA VAL A 162 6.93 9.17 -15.48
C VAL A 162 7.10 8.79 -16.94
N GLU A 163 7.42 9.77 -17.78
CA GLU A 163 7.69 9.55 -19.19
C GLU A 163 9.18 9.77 -19.44
N ALA A 164 9.93 8.68 -19.64
CA ALA A 164 11.34 8.72 -19.98
C ALA A 164 11.50 8.40 -21.48
N LYS A 165 11.59 9.44 -22.32
CA LYS A 165 11.78 9.30 -23.77
C LYS A 165 13.21 8.88 -24.13
N SER A 166 14.14 9.10 -23.21
CA SER A 166 15.55 8.80 -23.42
C SER A 166 15.78 7.29 -23.44
N LYS A 167 16.48 6.76 -24.46
CA LYS A 167 16.62 5.31 -24.67
C LYS A 167 17.67 4.67 -23.73
N GLY A 168 17.34 3.49 -23.19
CA GLY A 168 18.26 2.67 -22.39
C GLY A 168 18.15 2.90 -20.88
N ALA A 169 19.12 2.40 -20.12
CA ALA A 169 19.21 2.60 -18.68
C ALA A 169 20.02 3.86 -18.38
N TYR A 170 19.39 4.86 -17.76
CA TYR A 170 20.02 6.12 -17.37
C TYR A 170 20.56 6.05 -15.94
N PRO A 171 21.82 6.43 -15.68
CA PRO A 171 22.48 6.31 -14.38
C PRO A 171 22.06 7.41 -13.41
N LYS A 172 20.76 7.51 -13.16
CA LYS A 172 20.10 8.45 -12.27
C LYS A 172 19.07 7.68 -11.46
N ARG A 173 18.79 8.12 -10.24
CA ARG A 173 18.05 7.30 -9.27
C ARG A 173 16.62 6.97 -9.73
N GLY A 174 15.99 7.87 -10.49
CA GLY A 174 14.60 7.77 -10.91
C GLY A 174 13.67 8.53 -9.97
N VAL A 175 12.45 8.01 -9.75
CA VAL A 175 11.43 8.65 -8.91
C VAL A 175 11.04 7.73 -7.77
N LEU A 176 10.92 8.30 -6.57
CA LEU A 176 10.31 7.67 -5.39
C LEU A 176 9.24 8.62 -4.84
N LEU A 177 8.05 8.07 -4.61
CA LEU A 177 6.93 8.79 -4.02
C LEU A 177 6.26 7.95 -2.94
N HIS A 178 5.56 8.64 -2.05
CA HIS A 178 4.64 8.10 -1.08
C HIS A 178 3.23 8.59 -1.40
N TYR A 179 2.23 7.73 -1.29
CA TYR A 179 0.83 8.12 -1.41
C TYR A 179 0.09 7.80 -0.11
N LYS A 180 -0.97 8.56 0.20
CA LYS A 180 -1.87 8.29 1.32
C LYS A 180 -3.28 8.79 1.03
N SER A 181 -4.31 8.02 1.38
CA SER A 181 -5.69 8.51 1.36
C SER A 181 -5.94 9.46 2.54
N ILE A 182 -6.67 10.55 2.27
CA ILE A 182 -6.98 11.63 3.21
C ILE A 182 -8.50 11.78 3.29
N GLY A 183 -9.02 12.04 4.48
CA GLY A 183 -10.44 12.09 4.81
C GLY A 183 -10.93 10.78 5.41
N CYS A 184 -11.76 10.85 6.45
CA CYS A 184 -12.39 9.66 7.03
C CYS A 184 -13.75 9.40 6.39
N VAL A 185 -13.96 8.22 5.77
CA VAL A 185 -15.24 7.85 5.14
C VAL A 185 -16.36 7.79 6.18
N THR A 186 -17.58 8.19 5.79
CA THR A 186 -18.75 8.12 6.66
C THR A 186 -19.04 6.68 7.10
N LEU A 187 -19.07 6.43 8.40
CA LEU A 187 -19.47 5.13 8.94
C LEU A 187 -20.99 4.96 8.85
N PRO A 188 -21.49 3.73 8.61
CA PRO A 188 -22.93 3.50 8.53
C PRO A 188 -23.61 3.81 9.86
N ALA A 189 -24.83 4.32 9.79
CA ALA A 189 -25.65 4.53 10.97
C ALA A 189 -25.92 3.19 11.69
N PRO A 190 -25.90 3.17 13.05
CA PRO A 190 -26.15 1.94 13.80
C PRO A 190 -27.63 1.54 13.71
N SER A 191 -27.93 0.26 13.92
CA SER A 191 -29.32 -0.18 14.08
C SER A 191 -29.95 0.52 15.28
N ASN A 192 -31.18 1.04 15.11
CA ASN A 192 -31.86 1.88 16.10
C ASN A 192 -31.11 3.17 16.46
N GLY A 193 -30.37 3.74 15.51
CA GLY A 193 -29.79 5.06 15.60
C GLY A 193 -29.61 5.71 14.24
N TYR A 194 -29.01 6.89 14.24
CA TYR A 194 -28.84 7.74 13.07
C TYR A 194 -27.59 8.60 13.20
N LEU A 195 -27.04 9.02 12.06
CA LEU A 195 -26.02 10.07 11.97
C LEU A 195 -26.72 11.43 12.08
N VAL A 196 -26.33 12.24 13.07
CA VAL A 196 -26.88 13.58 13.29
C VAL A 196 -26.25 14.57 12.33
N TYR A 197 -24.92 14.62 12.31
CA TYR A 197 -24.14 15.45 11.41
C TYR A 197 -22.73 14.89 11.27
N ARG A 198 -22.06 15.28 10.17
CA ARG A 198 -20.66 14.99 9.91
C ARG A 198 -20.00 16.19 9.22
N ASN A 199 -18.75 16.45 9.59
CA ASN A 199 -17.82 17.26 8.81
C ASN A 199 -16.49 16.49 8.62
N GLU A 200 -15.43 17.15 8.16
CA GLU A 200 -14.14 16.51 7.89
C GLU A 200 -13.45 15.96 9.15
N GLU A 201 -13.68 16.60 10.31
CA GLU A 201 -13.00 16.27 11.56
C GLU A 201 -13.86 15.44 12.51
N VAL A 202 -15.18 15.58 12.47
CA VAL A 202 -16.10 15.08 13.49
C VAL A 202 -17.34 14.45 12.86
N ALA A 203 -17.76 13.31 13.42
CA ALA A 203 -19.05 12.69 13.15
C ALA A 203 -19.82 12.44 14.44
N HIS A 204 -21.10 12.86 14.47
CA HIS A 204 -21.96 12.75 15.64
C HIS A 204 -23.11 11.78 15.38
N TYR A 205 -23.13 10.65 16.09
CA TYR A 205 -24.16 9.63 16.00
C TYR A 205 -25.05 9.64 17.25
N MET A 206 -26.33 9.31 17.07
CA MET A 206 -27.28 9.18 18.17
C MET A 206 -28.12 7.92 18.01
N CYS A 207 -28.40 7.26 19.14
CA CYS A 207 -29.41 6.23 19.22
C CYS A 207 -30.81 6.85 19.31
N ASN A 208 -31.80 6.09 18.84
CA ASN A 208 -33.22 6.41 18.95
C ASN A 208 -33.63 6.56 20.42
N VAL A 209 -34.84 7.06 20.65
CA VAL A 209 -35.40 7.17 22.01
C VAL A 209 -35.42 5.78 22.67
N ASN A 210 -35.07 5.73 23.96
CA ASN A 210 -34.92 4.51 24.77
C ASN A 210 -33.84 3.53 24.30
N HIS A 211 -32.91 3.97 23.45
CA HIS A 211 -31.78 3.16 23.02
C HIS A 211 -30.45 3.82 23.40
N VAL A 212 -29.44 3.00 23.67
CA VAL A 212 -28.08 3.44 23.99
C VAL A 212 -27.06 2.57 23.26
N PHE A 213 -25.86 3.11 23.00
CA PHE A 213 -24.75 2.35 22.46
C PHE A 213 -24.37 1.23 23.44
N ILE A 214 -24.20 0.01 22.94
CA ILE A 214 -23.97 -1.19 23.77
C ILE A 214 -22.74 -1.09 24.69
N ASP A 215 -21.71 -0.39 24.23
CA ASP A 215 -20.42 -0.28 24.90
C ASP A 215 -20.36 0.88 25.89
N THR A 216 -20.83 2.07 25.51
CA THR A 216 -20.76 3.27 26.37
C THR A 216 -21.98 3.47 27.24
N ARG A 217 -23.12 2.83 26.90
CA ARG A 217 -24.45 3.07 27.48
C ARG A 217 -24.89 4.54 27.41
N GLN A 218 -24.34 5.28 26.46
CA GLN A 218 -24.74 6.65 26.16
C GLN A 218 -25.62 6.66 24.91
N ARG A 219 -26.50 7.66 24.82
CA ARG A 219 -27.36 7.84 23.64
C ARG A 219 -26.65 8.55 22.50
N ALA A 220 -25.60 9.30 22.77
CA ALA A 220 -24.82 10.04 21.78
C ALA A 220 -23.39 9.52 21.71
N ARG A 221 -22.78 9.57 20.53
CA ARG A 221 -21.38 9.25 20.29
C ARG A 221 -20.77 10.23 19.32
N LEU A 222 -19.61 10.78 19.69
CA LEU A 222 -18.81 11.65 18.85
C LEU A 222 -17.55 10.90 18.43
N LEU A 223 -17.26 10.92 17.13
CA LEU A 223 -16.05 10.38 16.55
C LEU A 223 -15.22 11.53 15.99
N TRP A 224 -13.89 11.43 16.14
CA TRP A 224 -12.93 12.36 15.59
C TRP A 224 -12.07 11.67 14.53
N CYS A 225 -11.86 12.34 13.40
CA CYS A 225 -10.98 11.93 12.33
C CYS A 225 -9.56 12.44 12.63
N TYR A 226 -8.59 11.53 12.68
CA TYR A 226 -7.18 11.80 12.92
C TYR A 226 -6.32 10.94 12.00
N ASP A 227 -5.00 11.19 12.02
CA ASP A 227 -4.02 10.50 11.17
C ASP A 227 -4.38 10.51 9.68
N ASP A 228 -4.97 11.62 9.23
CA ASP A 228 -5.50 11.88 7.90
C ASP A 228 -6.73 11.06 7.46
N ASN A 229 -6.95 9.82 7.92
CA ASN A 229 -8.04 8.97 7.40
C ASN A 229 -8.62 7.96 8.40
N ARG A 230 -8.37 8.12 9.71
CA ARG A 230 -8.79 7.17 10.74
C ARG A 230 -9.77 7.79 11.74
N TRP A 231 -10.87 7.09 12.01
CA TRP A 231 -11.78 7.42 13.12
C TRP A 231 -11.23 6.93 14.45
N ASN A 232 -11.36 7.73 15.51
CA ASN A 232 -10.81 7.42 16.85
C ASN A 232 -11.47 6.21 17.49
N ASP A 233 -12.67 5.90 17.03
CA ASP A 233 -13.51 4.86 17.58
C ASP A 233 -14.49 4.36 16.50
N THR A 234 -15.29 3.37 16.84
CA THR A 234 -16.24 2.71 15.95
C THR A 234 -17.68 3.13 16.24
N VAL A 235 -18.63 2.66 15.43
CA VAL A 235 -20.07 2.87 15.64
C VAL A 235 -20.74 1.51 15.92
N PRO A 236 -20.81 1.06 17.19
CA PRO A 236 -21.54 -0.14 17.57
C PRO A 236 -23.05 0.04 17.43
N PHE A 237 -23.78 -1.08 17.45
CA PHE A 237 -25.23 -1.06 17.42
C PHE A 237 -25.84 -0.53 18.71
N CYS A 238 -27.04 0.06 18.59
CA CYS A 238 -27.81 0.52 19.73
C CYS A 238 -28.70 -0.60 20.29
N ILE A 239 -28.81 -0.68 21.61
CA ILE A 239 -29.67 -1.62 22.34
C ILE A 239 -30.71 -0.86 23.16
N ASP A 240 -31.84 -1.51 23.48
CA ASP A 240 -32.84 -0.95 24.38
C ASP A 240 -32.21 -0.66 25.75
N ASP A 241 -32.48 0.51 26.31
CA ASP A 241 -31.93 0.93 27.62
C ASP A 241 -32.30 -0.07 28.73
N TYR A 242 -33.53 -0.62 28.70
CA TYR A 242 -33.95 -1.68 29.62
C TYR A 242 -33.08 -2.94 29.51
N SER A 243 -32.64 -3.30 28.30
CA SER A 243 -31.76 -4.46 28.08
C SER A 243 -30.34 -4.18 28.58
N ALA A 244 -29.88 -2.93 28.52
CA ALA A 244 -28.57 -2.51 29.04
C ALA A 244 -28.49 -2.61 30.58
N PHE A 245 -29.61 -2.46 31.28
CA PHE A 245 -29.71 -2.64 32.74
C PHE A 245 -29.96 -4.11 33.17
N GLY A 246 -30.01 -5.07 32.24
CA GLY A 246 -30.30 -6.47 32.55
C GLY A 246 -31.74 -6.70 33.02
N LEU A 247 -32.64 -5.74 32.77
CA LEU A 247 -34.07 -5.90 32.99
C LEU A 247 -34.64 -6.70 31.82
N ARG A 248 -34.69 -8.03 31.98
CA ARG A 248 -35.46 -8.88 31.06
C ARG A 248 -36.93 -8.52 31.20
N CYS A 249 -37.51 -7.88 30.18
CA CYS A 249 -38.96 -7.84 30.02
C CYS A 249 -39.43 -9.27 29.75
N VAL A 250 -39.93 -9.94 30.78
CA VAL A 250 -40.68 -11.19 30.59
C VAL A 250 -42.01 -10.78 29.96
N ARG A 251 -42.36 -11.33 28.79
CA ARG A 251 -43.69 -11.16 28.20
C ARG A 251 -44.72 -11.55 29.26
N ALA A 252 -45.50 -10.59 29.75
CA ALA A 252 -46.63 -10.89 30.60
C ALA A 252 -47.64 -11.72 29.79
N ILE A 253 -48.16 -12.79 30.40
CA ILE A 253 -49.20 -13.65 29.82
C ILE A 253 -50.58 -12.93 29.78
N VAL A 254 -50.64 -11.65 30.17
CA VAL A 254 -51.88 -10.88 30.30
C VAL A 254 -51.93 -9.77 29.25
N PRO A 255 -52.96 -9.69 28.40
CA PRO A 255 -53.09 -8.57 27.46
C PRO A 255 -53.35 -7.29 28.26
N ASN A 256 -52.57 -6.23 27.97
CA ASN A 256 -52.71 -4.84 28.44
C ASN A 256 -52.15 -4.41 29.82
N SER A 257 -51.00 -4.95 30.27
CA SER A 257 -50.18 -4.20 31.25
C SER A 257 -48.68 -4.44 31.09
N ASN A 258 -47.92 -3.39 30.74
CA ASN A 258 -46.46 -3.42 30.78
C ASN A 258 -46.00 -3.18 32.23
N VAL A 259 -45.70 -4.24 32.98
CA VAL A 259 -45.10 -4.14 34.32
C VAL A 259 -43.64 -4.59 34.23
N CYS A 260 -42.71 -3.66 34.30
CA CYS A 260 -41.29 -3.95 34.43
C CYS A 260 -40.95 -4.18 35.91
N HIS A 261 -40.64 -5.42 36.30
CA HIS A 261 -40.17 -5.72 37.66
C HIS A 261 -38.65 -5.56 37.78
N SER A 262 -38.20 -4.73 38.72
CA SER A 262 -36.81 -4.72 39.16
C SER A 262 -36.56 -5.90 40.10
N ARG A 263 -35.59 -6.76 39.75
CA ARG A 263 -35.17 -7.85 40.64
C ARG A 263 -34.19 -7.29 41.67
N VAL A 264 -34.71 -6.63 42.71
CA VAL A 264 -33.89 -6.26 43.88
C VAL A 264 -33.50 -7.55 44.62
N ARG A 265 -32.23 -7.94 44.54
CA ARG A 265 -31.68 -8.98 45.41
C ARG A 265 -31.76 -8.48 46.85
N LYS A 266 -32.74 -8.95 47.63
CA LYS A 266 -32.72 -8.80 49.09
C LYS A 266 -31.49 -9.53 49.63
N THR A 267 -30.47 -8.79 50.04
CA THR A 267 -29.43 -9.30 50.95
C THR A 267 -30.09 -9.65 52.28
N ARG A 268 -30.05 -10.92 52.65
CA ARG A 268 -30.40 -11.38 54.00
C ARG A 268 -29.37 -10.81 54.97
N VAL A 269 -29.81 -9.96 55.90
CA VAL A 269 -29.07 -9.68 57.12
C VAL A 269 -29.21 -10.92 58.01
N LEU A 270 -28.09 -11.61 58.27
CA LEU A 270 -28.00 -12.65 59.28
C LEU A 270 -27.91 -11.95 60.65
N LYS A 271 -28.79 -12.36 61.58
CA LYS A 271 -28.74 -12.03 63.00
C LYS A 271 -27.63 -12.82 63.69
#